data_AF-A0A4Z0Q6U0-F1
#
_entry.id   AF-A0A4Z0Q6U0-F1
#
_cell.length_a   1.000
_cell.length_b   1.000
_cell.length_c   1.000
_cell.angle_alpha   90.00
_cell.angle_beta   90.00
_cell.angle_gamma   90.00
#
_symmetry.space_group_name_H-M   'P 1'
#
loop_
_entity.id
_entity.type
_entity.pdbx_description
1 polymer ?
#
loop_
_entity_poly.entity_id
_entity_poly.type
_entity_poly.pdbx_seq_one_letter_code
_entity_poly.pdbx_strand_id
1 'polypeptide(L)'
;MKNQPLLSGGQAMMLSTMRRNILGMLEDTAVFDRAECLRCAENVQKCDCVARLQRWFRNVYRVRTERELAQAVALRASRGRTADHAAELAHEARHADFTAETGLTYSDLLAL
;
A
#
# COMPACT_ATOMS: atom_id res chain seq x y z
N MET A 1 -34.61 -27.96 -17.71
CA MET A 1 -34.08 -26.80 -18.45
C MET A 1 -34.16 -25.58 -17.55
N LYS A 2 -33.03 -25.00 -17.13
CA LYS A 2 -33.02 -23.84 -16.23
C LYS A 2 -33.20 -22.57 -17.06
N ASN A 3 -34.31 -21.87 -16.86
CA ASN A 3 -34.60 -20.57 -17.47
C ASN A 3 -33.55 -19.54 -17.01
N GLN A 4 -32.58 -19.25 -17.88
CA GLN A 4 -31.66 -18.15 -17.68
C GLN A 4 -32.39 -16.86 -18.11
N PRO A 5 -32.62 -15.89 -17.23
CA PRO A 5 -33.27 -14.65 -17.62
C PRO A 5 -32.37 -13.93 -18.63
N LEU A 6 -32.91 -13.63 -19.82
CA LEU A 6 -32.25 -12.83 -20.83
C LEU A 6 -32.05 -11.42 -20.25
N LEU A 7 -30.84 -11.15 -19.74
CA LEU A 7 -30.44 -9.81 -19.33
C LEU A 7 -30.61 -8.87 -20.53
N SER A 8 -31.23 -7.70 -20.31
CA SER A 8 -31.32 -6.71 -21.39
C SER A 8 -29.91 -6.34 -21.86
N GLY A 9 -29.72 -6.05 -23.16
CA GLY A 9 -28.39 -5.77 -23.72
C GLY A 9 -27.63 -4.66 -22.95
N GLY A 10 -28.37 -3.68 -22.42
CA GLY A 10 -27.81 -2.64 -21.54
C GLY A 10 -27.32 -3.15 -20.18
N GLN A 11 -28.05 -4.08 -19.55
CA GLN A 11 -27.63 -4.68 -18.27
C GLN A 11 -26.39 -5.57 -18.44
N ALA A 12 -26.31 -6.36 -19.52
CA ALA A 12 -25.14 -7.18 -19.81
C ALA A 12 -23.88 -6.33 -20.02
N MET A 13 -24.00 -5.21 -20.75
CA MET A 13 -22.90 -4.27 -20.94
C MET A 13 -22.46 -3.62 -19.62
N MET A 14 -23.41 -3.23 -18.78
CA MET A 14 -23.11 -2.64 -17.47
C MET A 14 -22.42 -3.62 -16.53
N LEU A 15 -22.84 -4.88 -16.50
CA LEU A 15 -22.16 -5.95 -15.75
C LEU A 15 -20.72 -6.14 -16.23
N SER A 16 -20.50 -6.24 -17.55
CA SER A 16 -19.17 -6.40 -18.13
C SER A 16 -18.24 -5.23 -17.76
N THR A 17 -18.72 -3.99 -17.91
CA THR A 17 -17.95 -2.80 -17.54
C THR A 17 -17.62 -2.76 -16.05
N MET A 18 -18.60 -3.05 -15.17
CA MET A 18 -18.36 -3.07 -13.72
C MET A 18 -17.36 -4.15 -13.32
N ARG A 19 -17.44 -5.34 -13.91
CA ARG A 19 -16.47 -6.42 -13.65
C ARG A 19 -15.06 -5.99 -14.05
N ARG A 20 -14.89 -5.44 -15.25
CA ARG A 20 -13.60 -4.92 -15.73
C ARG A 20 -13.03 -3.84 -14.81
N ASN A 21 -13.86 -2.90 -14.34
CA ASN A 21 -13.39 -1.85 -13.44
C ASN A 21 -12.87 -2.41 -12.11
N ILE A 22 -13.55 -3.42 -11.56
CA ILE A 22 -13.10 -4.07 -10.31
C ILE A 22 -11.80 -4.86 -10.55
N LEU A 23 -11.75 -5.63 -11.63
CA LEU A 23 -10.58 -6.44 -11.97
C LEU A 23 -9.34 -5.56 -12.24
N GLY A 24 -9.51 -4.43 -12.94
CA GLY A 24 -8.42 -3.48 -13.16
C GLY A 24 -7.86 -2.88 -11.87
N MET A 25 -8.64 -2.76 -10.80
CA MET A 25 -8.11 -2.33 -9.50
C MET A 25 -7.29 -3.43 -8.80
N LEU A 26 -7.57 -4.71 -9.11
CA LEU A 26 -6.87 -5.86 -8.52
C LEU A 26 -5.56 -6.18 -9.25
N GLU A 27 -5.29 -5.57 -10.40
CA GLU A 27 -4.02 -5.75 -11.13
C GLU A 27 -2.84 -5.08 -10.42
N ASP A 28 -3.08 -4.21 -9.44
CA ASP A 28 -2.04 -3.57 -8.65
C ASP A 28 -1.40 -4.57 -7.65
N THR A 29 -0.34 -5.22 -8.11
CA THR A 29 0.45 -6.20 -7.33
C THR A 29 1.18 -5.60 -6.13
N ALA A 30 1.33 -4.27 -6.05
CA ALA A 30 1.88 -3.64 -4.87
C ALA A 30 0.87 -3.66 -3.70
N VAL A 31 -0.43 -3.69 -4.01
CA VAL A 31 -1.52 -3.57 -3.03
C VAL A 31 -2.17 -4.92 -2.73
N PHE A 32 -2.36 -5.75 -3.75
CA PHE A 32 -3.07 -7.02 -3.64
C PHE A 32 -2.16 -8.21 -3.94
N ASP A 33 -2.27 -9.26 -3.13
CA ASP A 33 -1.54 -10.49 -3.43
C ASP A 33 -2.24 -11.30 -4.52
N ARG A 34 -1.48 -12.17 -5.20
CA ARG A 34 -2.00 -12.97 -6.32
C ARG A 34 -3.18 -13.86 -5.92
N ALA A 35 -3.18 -14.40 -4.71
CA ALA A 35 -4.24 -15.29 -4.25
C ALA A 35 -5.54 -14.52 -3.95
N GLU A 36 -5.44 -13.31 -3.40
CA GLU A 36 -6.54 -12.36 -3.23
C GLU A 36 -7.14 -11.97 -4.57
N CYS A 37 -6.30 -11.62 -5.55
CA CYS A 37 -6.76 -11.27 -6.90
C CYS A 37 -7.54 -12.42 -7.54
N LEU A 38 -7.03 -13.66 -7.46
CA LEU A 38 -7.72 -14.83 -8.02
C LEU A 38 -9.08 -15.08 -7.34
N ARG A 39 -9.12 -15.10 -6.01
CA ARG A 39 -10.38 -15.29 -5.26
C ARG A 39 -11.39 -14.19 -5.56
N CYS A 40 -10.95 -12.94 -5.64
CA CYS A 40 -11.82 -11.81 -5.91
C CYS A 40 -12.32 -11.83 -7.36
N ALA A 41 -11.44 -12.16 -8.31
CA ALA A 41 -11.77 -12.25 -9.73
C ALA A 41 -12.84 -13.32 -10.01
N GLU A 42 -12.71 -14.52 -9.42
CA GLU A 42 -13.73 -15.57 -9.56
C GLU A 42 -15.11 -15.14 -9.06
N ASN A 43 -15.14 -14.45 -7.90
CA ASN A 43 -16.40 -13.99 -7.31
C ASN A 43 -17.04 -12.85 -8.12
N VAL A 44 -16.22 -11.94 -8.65
CA VAL A 44 -16.67 -10.83 -9.52
C VAL A 44 -17.24 -11.35 -10.84
N GLN A 45 -16.57 -12.34 -11.45
CA GLN A 45 -17.03 -12.95 -12.71
C GLN A 45 -18.37 -13.69 -12.56
N LYS A 46 -18.58 -14.36 -11.42
CA LYS A 46 -19.85 -15.07 -11.12
C LYS A 46 -20.99 -14.15 -10.68
N CYS A 47 -20.74 -12.85 -10.49
CA CYS A 47 -21.74 -11.94 -9.93
C CYS A 47 -22.59 -11.28 -11.02
N ASP A 48 -23.85 -11.68 -11.15
CA ASP A 48 -24.79 -11.17 -12.16
C ASP A 48 -25.65 -9.98 -11.67
N CYS A 49 -25.24 -9.32 -10.57
CA CYS A 49 -25.99 -8.21 -9.97
C CYS A 49 -25.15 -6.94 -9.93
N VAL A 50 -25.57 -5.92 -10.69
CA VAL A 50 -24.90 -4.62 -10.78
C VAL A 50 -24.75 -3.97 -9.40
N ALA A 51 -25.80 -3.97 -8.57
CA ALA A 51 -25.74 -3.37 -7.23
C ALA A 51 -24.71 -4.07 -6.31
N ARG A 52 -24.57 -5.39 -6.43
CA ARG A 52 -23.53 -6.14 -5.72
C ARG A 52 -22.14 -5.78 -6.25
N LEU A 53 -21.97 -5.68 -7.57
CA LEU A 53 -20.70 -5.24 -8.17
C LEU A 53 -20.33 -3.81 -7.75
N GLN A 54 -21.29 -2.89 -7.64
CA GLN A 54 -21.02 -1.54 -7.12
C GLN A 54 -20.54 -1.56 -5.66
N ARG A 55 -21.10 -2.45 -4.83
CA ARG A 55 -20.63 -2.64 -3.45
C ARG A 55 -19.22 -3.24 -3.43
N TRP A 56 -18.95 -4.22 -4.29
CA TRP A 56 -17.61 -4.77 -4.48
C TRP A 56 -16.61 -3.68 -4.87
N PHE A 57 -16.94 -2.84 -5.86
CA PHE A 57 -16.10 -1.75 -6.30
C PHE A 57 -15.73 -0.81 -5.14
N ARG A 58 -16.72 -0.35 -4.35
CA ARG A 58 -16.45 0.51 -3.18
C ARG A 58 -15.57 -0.18 -2.14
N ASN A 59 -15.79 -1.45 -1.87
CA ASN A 59 -15.01 -2.20 -0.89
C ASN A 59 -13.56 -2.41 -1.35
N VAL A 60 -13.36 -2.81 -2.60
CA VAL A 60 -12.02 -3.01 -3.19
C VAL A 60 -11.27 -1.69 -3.22
N TYR A 61 -11.93 -0.60 -3.62
CA TYR A 61 -11.35 0.74 -3.59
C TYR A 61 -10.92 1.14 -2.18
N ARG A 62 -11.78 0.94 -1.16
CA ARG A 62 -11.45 1.26 0.23
C ARG A 62 -10.22 0.47 0.71
N VAL A 63 -10.21 -0.84 0.49
CA VAL A 63 -9.07 -1.71 0.89
C VAL A 63 -7.78 -1.24 0.21
N ARG A 64 -7.85 -0.89 -1.08
CA ARG A 64 -6.71 -0.35 -1.81
C ARG A 64 -6.17 0.91 -1.13
N THR A 65 -7.01 1.90 -0.89
CA THR A 65 -6.61 3.16 -0.25
C THR A 65 -6.04 2.94 1.15
N GLU A 66 -6.64 2.07 1.96
CA GLU A 66 -6.15 1.74 3.31
C GLU A 66 -4.74 1.11 3.25
N ARG A 67 -4.50 0.22 2.28
CA ARG A 67 -3.19 -0.43 2.11
C ARG A 67 -2.13 0.52 1.55
N GLU A 68 -2.47 1.35 0.56
CA GLU A 68 -1.60 2.41 0.05
C GLU A 68 -1.18 3.38 1.18
N LEU A 69 -2.13 3.77 2.03
CA LEU A 69 -1.85 4.60 3.21
C LEU A 69 -0.93 3.87 4.20
N ALA A 70 -1.22 2.60 4.51
CA ALA A 70 -0.40 1.79 5.42
C ALA A 70 1.05 1.66 4.90
N GLN A 71 1.24 1.47 3.59
CA GLN A 71 2.56 1.42 2.97
C GLN A 71 3.27 2.77 3.05
N ALA A 72 2.58 3.88 2.77
CA ALA A 72 3.16 5.22 2.90
C ALA A 72 3.62 5.51 4.35
N VAL A 73 2.81 5.11 5.34
CA VAL A 73 3.17 5.22 6.77
C VAL A 73 4.38 4.34 7.11
N ALA A 74 4.41 3.10 6.64
CA ALA A 74 5.52 2.18 6.87
C ALA A 74 6.84 2.70 6.26
N LEU A 75 6.80 3.22 5.03
CA LEU A 75 7.94 3.85 4.35
C LEU A 75 8.43 5.10 5.10
N ARG A 76 7.52 5.92 5.63
CA ARG A 76 7.89 7.07 6.46
C ARG A 76 8.57 6.61 7.75
N ALA A 77 8.03 5.59 8.42
CA ALA A 77 8.58 5.06 9.65
C ALA A 77 9.96 4.42 9.45
N SER A 78 10.20 3.72 8.34
CA SER A 78 11.51 3.17 8.02
C SER A 78 12.53 4.28 7.75
N ARG A 79 12.14 5.33 7.00
CA ARG A 79 13.01 6.48 6.74
C ARG A 79 13.36 7.27 7.99
N GLY A 80 12.41 7.48 8.91
CA GLY A 80 12.67 8.13 10.20
C GLY A 80 13.76 7.40 10.98
N ARG A 81 13.63 6.07 11.13
CA ARG A 81 14.65 5.26 11.81
C ARG A 81 16.02 5.29 11.14
N THR A 82 16.07 5.28 9.80
CA THR A 82 17.35 5.37 9.07
C THR A 82 17.97 6.77 9.18
N ALA A 83 17.16 7.82 9.18
CA ALA A 83 17.62 9.19 9.35
C ALA A 83 18.16 9.43 10.76
N ASP A 84 17.48 8.92 11.79
CA ASP A 84 17.91 8.99 13.18
C ASP A 84 19.27 8.28 13.36
N HIS A 85 19.39 7.05 12.84
CA HIS A 85 20.66 6.30 12.89
C HIS A 85 21.80 6.97 12.10
N ALA A 86 21.51 7.53 10.92
CA ALA A 86 22.52 8.26 10.14
C ALA A 86 22.98 9.55 10.85
N ALA A 87 22.07 10.22 11.57
CA ALA A 87 22.41 11.39 12.38
C ALA A 87 23.27 11.02 13.59
N GLU A 88 23.00 9.90 14.26
CA GLU A 88 23.84 9.35 15.34
C GLU A 88 25.26 9.05 14.82
N LEU A 89 25.40 8.32 13.71
CA LEU A 89 26.71 8.02 13.12
C LEU A 89 27.48 9.29 12.71
N ALA A 90 26.79 10.28 12.13
CA ALA A 90 27.41 11.55 11.77
C ALA A 90 27.80 12.39 13.00
N HIS A 91 27.05 12.28 14.10
CA HIS A 91 27.41 12.89 15.38
C HIS A 91 28.65 12.22 15.99
N GLU A 92 28.68 10.89 16.02
CA GLU A 92 29.83 10.11 16.50
C GLU A 92 31.09 10.35 15.68
N ALA A 93 30.99 10.40 14.35
CA ALA A 93 32.12 10.71 13.46
C ALA A 93 32.71 12.10 13.75
N ARG A 94 31.85 13.12 13.93
CA ARG A 94 32.29 14.48 14.29
C ARG A 94 32.94 14.55 15.66
N HIS A 95 32.48 13.75 16.62
CA HIS A 95 33.13 13.62 17.93
C HIS A 95 34.53 13.01 17.81
N ALA A 96 34.68 11.95 17.00
CA ALA A 96 35.97 11.32 16.77
C ALA A 96 36.96 12.26 16.08
N ASP A 97 36.51 13.00 15.06
CA ASP A 97 37.33 13.99 14.35
C ASP A 97 37.77 15.12 15.28
N PHE A 98 36.86 15.67 16.08
CA PHE A 98 37.17 16.71 17.06
C PHE A 98 38.23 16.26 18.07
N THR A 99 38.11 15.06 18.62
CA THR A 99 39.09 14.50 19.56
C THR A 99 40.42 14.20 18.86
N ALA A 100 40.41 13.74 17.62
CA ALA A 100 41.64 13.53 16.85
C ALA A 100 42.38 14.85 16.56
N GLU A 101 41.65 15.94 16.27
CA GLU A 101 42.24 17.26 15.97
C GLU A 101 42.72 18.01 17.21
N THR A 102 41.99 17.92 18.33
CA THR A 102 42.26 18.74 19.52
C THR A 102 42.94 17.97 20.66
N GLY A 103 42.93 16.64 20.61
CA GLY A 103 43.38 15.77 21.70
C GLY A 103 42.47 15.80 22.94
N LEU A 104 41.37 16.55 22.90
CA LEU A 104 40.42 16.70 24.00
C LEU A 104 39.14 15.94 23.69
N THR A 105 38.60 15.28 24.72
CA THR A 105 37.26 14.71 24.65
C THR A 105 36.22 15.78 24.95
N TYR A 106 34.99 15.59 24.48
CA TYR A 106 33.90 16.53 24.75
C TYR A 106 33.60 16.67 26.26
N SER A 107 33.90 15.64 27.06
CA SER A 107 33.86 15.70 28.53
C SER A 107 34.93 16.60 29.14
N ASP A 108 36.10 16.73 28.52
CA ASP A 108 37.17 17.61 29.00
C ASP A 108 36.78 19.08 28.83
N LEU A 109 35.99 19.41 27.79
CA LEU A 109 35.44 20.75 27.58
C LEU A 109 34.38 21.15 28.61
N LEU A 110 33.60 20.18 29.12
CA LEU A 110 32.55 20.43 30.10
C LEU A 110 33.09 20.59 31.54
N ALA A 111 34.35 20.24 31.76
CA ALA A 111 35.04 20.35 33.05
C ALA A 111 35.88 21.63 33.19
N LEU A 112 35.94 22.46 32.14
CA LEU A 112 36.56 23.79 32.11
C LEU A 112 35.57 24.88 32.53
#